data_AF-A0A847ABB7-F1
#
_entry.id   AF-A0A847ABB7-F1
#
_cell.length_a   1.000
_cell.length_b   1.000
_cell.length_c   1.000
_cell.angle_alpha   90.00
_cell.angle_beta   90.00
_cell.angle_gamma   90.00
#
_symmetry.space_group_name_H-M   'P 1'
#
loop_
_entity.id
_entity.type
_entity.pdbx_description
1 polymer ?
#
loop_
_entity_poly.entity_id
_entity_poly.type
_entity_poly.pdbx_seq_one_letter_code
_entity_poly.pdbx_strand_id
1 'polypeptide(L)'
;MLHIVRGGPRIMLIDGDSEKIESLVCSSFPCAGHTLEQTVERAGEGQSVLVLKKGARGSRRFLLAETAPDEILALLLNKKGEYLPKTVRLVPRLIFFRVFGEKERVIGQIEKD
;
A
#
# COMPACT_ATOMS: atom_id res chain seq x y z
N MET A 1 17.11 20.54 -7.73
CA MET A 1 15.88 21.11 -7.13
C MET A 1 15.11 19.97 -6.47
N LEU A 2 14.72 20.13 -5.20
CA LEU A 2 13.99 19.11 -4.43
C LEU A 2 12.49 19.41 -4.52
N HIS A 3 11.69 18.44 -4.98
CA HIS A 3 10.24 18.54 -4.90
C HIS A 3 9.71 17.55 -3.86
N ILE A 4 8.94 18.07 -2.91
CA ILE A 4 8.17 17.25 -1.97
C ILE A 4 6.80 17.00 -2.61
N VAL A 5 6.58 15.77 -3.06
CA VAL A 5 5.27 15.36 -3.58
C VAL A 5 4.52 14.68 -2.43
N ARG A 6 3.49 15.35 -1.90
CA ARG A 6 2.55 14.77 -0.96
C ARG A 6 1.47 14.04 -1.73
N GLY A 7 1.80 12.89 -2.30
CA GLY A 7 0.87 12.12 -3.11
C GLY A 7 1.32 10.68 -3.17
N GLY A 8 0.38 9.75 -3.05
CA GLY A 8 0.66 8.32 -2.98
C GLY A 8 -0.52 7.56 -2.42
N PRO A 9 -0.57 6.24 -2.63
CA PRO A 9 -1.68 5.43 -2.16
C PRO A 9 -1.74 5.35 -0.65
N ARG A 10 -2.92 4.99 -0.14
CA ARG A 10 -3.03 4.55 1.24
C ARG A 10 -2.57 3.10 1.34
N ILE A 11 -1.58 2.84 2.20
CA ILE A 11 -1.10 1.49 2.44
C ILE A 11 -1.86 0.91 3.64
N MET A 12 -2.45 -0.27 3.43
CA MET A 12 -3.15 -1.07 4.42
C MET A 12 -2.33 -2.32 4.73
N LEU A 13 -1.87 -2.45 5.97
CA LEU A 13 -1.31 -3.70 6.47
C LEU A 13 -2.47 -4.53 7.02
N ILE A 14 -2.70 -5.71 6.44
CA ILE A 14 -3.82 -6.56 6.81
C ILE A 14 -3.29 -7.92 7.25
N ASP A 15 -3.69 -8.35 8.44
CA ASP A 15 -3.43 -9.69 8.96
C ASP A 15 -4.73 -10.50 8.99
N GLY A 16 -4.67 -11.77 8.57
CA GLY A 16 -5.83 -12.61 8.35
C GLY A 16 -5.53 -13.74 7.37
N ASP A 17 -6.58 -14.40 6.86
CA ASP A 17 -6.44 -15.35 5.75
C ASP A 17 -6.17 -14.57 4.46
N SER A 18 -4.89 -14.41 4.15
CA SER A 18 -4.43 -13.57 3.05
C SER A 18 -4.96 -14.03 1.69
N GLU A 19 -5.16 -15.33 1.47
CA GLU A 19 -5.64 -15.82 0.17
C GLU A 19 -7.12 -15.53 -0.02
N LYS A 20 -7.92 -15.68 1.05
CA LYS A 20 -9.35 -15.34 1.02
C LYS A 20 -9.58 -13.83 0.91
N ILE A 21 -8.80 -13.05 1.64
CA ILE A 21 -8.87 -11.57 1.58
C ILE A 21 -8.48 -11.09 0.18
N GLU A 22 -7.36 -11.58 -0.37
CA GLU A 22 -6.94 -11.24 -1.74
C GLU A 22 -8.02 -11.62 -2.75
N SER A 23 -8.54 -12.85 -2.69
CA SER A 23 -9.59 -13.31 -3.61
C SER A 23 -10.85 -12.45 -3.54
N LEU A 24 -11.29 -12.06 -2.34
CA LEU A 24 -12.47 -11.22 -2.17
C LEU A 24 -12.26 -9.80 -2.72
N VAL A 25 -11.11 -9.20 -2.44
CA VAL A 25 -10.80 -7.84 -2.90
C VAL A 25 -10.65 -7.82 -4.42
N CYS A 26 -9.90 -8.77 -5.01
CA CYS A 26 -9.71 -8.87 -6.46
C CYS A 26 -10.98 -9.27 -7.24
N SER A 27 -11.97 -9.89 -6.60
CA SER A 27 -13.26 -10.18 -7.25
C SER A 27 -14.23 -9.00 -7.19
N SER A 28 -14.01 -8.05 -6.27
CA SER A 28 -14.88 -6.88 -6.10
C SER A 28 -14.31 -5.62 -6.76
N PHE A 29 -12.98 -5.52 -6.89
CA PHE A 29 -12.28 -4.35 -7.41
C PHE A 29 -11.17 -4.75 -8.40
N PRO A 30 -10.84 -3.89 -9.38
CA PRO A 30 -9.66 -4.07 -10.20
C PRO A 30 -8.40 -4.10 -9.34
N CYS A 31 -7.64 -5.19 -9.47
CA CYS A 31 -6.47 -5.44 -8.64
C CYS A 31 -5.28 -5.92 -9.49
N ALA A 32 -4.08 -5.48 -9.11
CA ALA A 32 -2.83 -5.91 -9.73
C ALA A 32 -1.78 -6.25 -8.67
N GLY A 33 -1.14 -7.42 -8.81
CA GLY A 33 -0.02 -7.84 -7.97
C GLY A 33 1.28 -7.23 -8.47
N HIS A 34 2.01 -6.58 -7.58
CA HIS A 34 3.23 -5.85 -7.91
C HIS A 34 4.31 -6.05 -6.83
N THR A 35 5.56 -5.67 -7.13
CA THR A 35 6.56 -5.47 -6.07
C THR A 35 6.24 -4.20 -5.28
N LEU A 36 6.83 -4.03 -4.10
CA LEU A 36 6.64 -2.81 -3.31
C LEU A 36 6.99 -1.57 -4.14
N GLU A 37 8.12 -1.58 -4.84
CA GLU A 37 8.62 -0.46 -5.65
C GLU A 37 7.63 -0.12 -6.77
N GLN A 38 7.20 -1.12 -7.53
CA GLN A 38 6.24 -0.94 -8.62
C GLN A 38 4.89 -0.42 -8.13
N THR A 39 4.45 -0.92 -6.98
CA THR A 39 3.18 -0.51 -6.39
C THR A 39 3.25 0.96 -5.99
N VAL A 40 4.35 1.37 -5.36
CA VAL A 40 4.61 2.73 -4.89
C VAL A 40 4.73 3.71 -6.06
N GLU A 41 5.35 3.31 -7.17
CA GLU A 41 5.50 4.15 -8.36
C GLU A 41 4.20 4.35 -9.15
N ARG A 42 3.35 3.31 -9.21
CA ARG A 42 2.14 3.33 -10.04
C ARG A 42 0.92 3.91 -9.33
N ALA A 43 0.94 3.90 -8.01
CA ALA A 43 -0.28 4.11 -7.26
C ALA A 43 -0.64 5.59 -7.08
N GLY A 44 -1.87 5.93 -7.46
CA GLY A 44 -2.47 7.25 -7.32
C GLY A 44 -3.17 7.46 -5.97
N GLU A 45 -3.64 8.68 -5.71
CA GLU A 45 -4.26 9.07 -4.44
C GLU A 45 -5.62 8.39 -4.16
N GLY A 46 -6.31 7.91 -5.20
CA GLY A 46 -7.58 7.18 -5.08
C GLY A 46 -7.42 5.65 -4.99
N GLN A 47 -6.19 5.16 -4.96
CA GLN A 47 -5.89 3.72 -4.95
C GLN A 47 -5.32 3.29 -3.59
N SER A 48 -5.51 2.02 -3.28
CA SER A 48 -5.05 1.42 -2.03
C SER A 48 -4.02 0.32 -2.30
N VAL A 49 -3.04 0.24 -1.41
CA VAL A 49 -2.04 -0.82 -1.42
C VAL A 49 -2.27 -1.73 -0.24
N LEU A 50 -2.66 -2.98 -0.51
CA LEU A 50 -2.80 -3.99 0.53
C LEU A 50 -1.47 -4.72 0.69
N VAL A 51 -1.02 -4.82 1.93
CA VAL A 51 0.14 -5.61 2.32
C VAL A 51 -0.38 -6.80 3.12
N LEU A 52 -0.34 -7.96 2.49
CA LEU A 52 -0.85 -9.22 3.03
C LEU A 52 0.34 -10.09 3.48
N LYS A 53 0.24 -10.67 4.68
CA LYS A 53 1.27 -11.55 5.23
C LYS A 53 1.01 -13.00 4.82
N LYS A 54 1.89 -13.56 3.98
CA LYS A 54 1.78 -14.95 3.53
C LYS A 54 2.67 -15.87 4.37
N GLY A 55 2.05 -16.89 4.96
CA GLY A 55 2.73 -17.98 5.68
C GLY A 55 3.47 -17.57 6.98
N ALA A 56 3.98 -18.57 7.69
CA ALA A 56 4.67 -18.38 8.97
C ALA A 56 6.01 -17.61 8.83
N ARG A 57 6.66 -17.70 7.67
CA ARG A 57 7.94 -17.03 7.37
C ARG A 57 7.81 -15.53 7.07
N GLY A 58 6.60 -14.99 7.03
CA GLY A 58 6.37 -13.54 6.94
C GLY A 58 6.68 -12.91 5.59
N SER A 59 6.62 -13.68 4.50
CA SER A 59 6.68 -13.09 3.16
C SER A 59 5.48 -12.15 2.96
N ARG A 60 5.71 -11.00 2.33
CA ARG A 60 4.68 -9.99 2.10
C ARG A 60 4.26 -10.01 0.64
N ARG A 61 2.96 -9.93 0.41
CA ARG A 61 2.38 -9.74 -0.91
C ARG A 61 1.79 -8.34 -0.97
N PHE A 62 2.10 -7.64 -2.05
CA PHE A 62 1.66 -6.27 -2.31
C PHE A 62 0.64 -6.31 -3.43
N LEU A 63 -0.55 -5.78 -3.16
CA LEU A 63 -1.65 -5.71 -4.09
C LEU A 63 -2.07 -4.25 -4.25
N LEU A 64 -2.07 -3.76 -5.48
CA LEU A 64 -2.69 -2.48 -5.81
C LEU A 64 -4.17 -2.74 -6.10
N ALA A 65 -5.05 -2.06 -5.38
CA ALA A 65 -6.49 -2.08 -5.62
C ALA A 65 -6.95 -0.69 -6.05
N GLU A 66 -7.73 -0.61 -7.13
CA GLU A 66 -8.23 0.64 -7.68
C GLU A 66 -9.46 1.17 -6.91
N THR A 67 -9.32 1.30 -5.60
CA THR A 67 -10.39 1.69 -4.68
C THR A 67 -9.81 2.33 -3.41
N ALA A 68 -10.64 3.10 -2.72
CA ALA A 68 -10.32 3.70 -1.44
C ALA A 68 -10.25 2.64 -0.32
N PRO A 69 -9.41 2.86 0.72
CA PRO A 69 -9.22 1.87 1.78
C PRO A 69 -10.49 1.64 2.61
N ASP A 70 -11.37 2.65 2.70
CA ASP A 70 -12.62 2.57 3.45
C ASP A 70 -13.63 1.64 2.75
N GLU A 71 -13.63 1.59 1.41
CA GLU A 71 -14.45 0.66 0.63
C GLU A 71 -13.98 -0.80 0.80
N ILE A 72 -12.66 -1.02 0.84
CA ILE A 72 -12.08 -2.33 1.15
C ILE A 72 -12.48 -2.76 2.57
N LEU A 73 -12.35 -1.87 3.57
CA LEU A 73 -12.77 -2.17 4.93
C LEU A 73 -14.25 -2.51 5.01
N ALA A 74 -15.11 -1.72 4.35
CA ALA A 74 -16.54 -1.98 4.30
C ALA A 74 -16.85 -3.35 3.68
N LEU A 75 -16.17 -3.71 2.58
CA LEU A 75 -16.32 -5.02 1.94
C LEU A 75 -15.98 -6.17 2.91
N LEU A 76 -14.83 -6.10 3.58
CA LEU A 76 -14.37 -7.14 4.51
C LEU A 76 -15.32 -7.29 5.70
N LEU A 77 -15.77 -6.16 6.27
CA LEU A 77 -16.70 -6.15 7.41
C LEU A 77 -18.09 -6.68 7.04
N ASN A 78 -18.56 -6.41 5.82
CA ASN A 78 -19.87 -6.86 5.36
C ASN A 78 -19.91 -8.36 5.03
N LYS A 79 -18.81 -8.93 4.49
CA LYS A 79 -18.75 -10.36 4.18
C LYS A 79 -18.60 -11.24 5.43
N LYS A 80 -17.92 -10.75 6.47
CA LYS A 80 -17.70 -11.44 7.76
C LYS A 80 -17.02 -12.82 7.60
N GLY A 81 -16.91 -13.56 8.70
CA GLY A 81 -16.38 -14.93 8.71
C GLY A 81 -14.92 -14.99 8.31
N GLU A 82 -14.59 -15.83 7.34
CA GLU A 82 -13.22 -16.14 6.94
C GLU A 82 -12.51 -14.99 6.21
N TYR A 83 -13.26 -13.96 5.81
CA TYR A 83 -12.73 -12.74 5.19
C TYR A 83 -12.38 -11.65 6.21
N LEU A 84 -12.77 -11.85 7.48
CA LEU A 84 -12.58 -10.83 8.50
C LEU A 84 -11.09 -10.75 8.88
N PRO A 85 -10.44 -9.59 8.70
CA PRO A 85 -9.06 -9.44 9.10
C PRO A 85 -8.94 -9.47 10.63
N LYS A 86 -7.89 -10.13 11.12
CA LYS A 86 -7.52 -10.11 12.55
C LYS A 86 -7.07 -8.72 12.97
N THR A 87 -6.29 -8.06 12.12
CA THR A 87 -5.88 -6.67 12.32
C THR A 87 -5.81 -5.94 10.98
N VAL A 88 -6.13 -4.65 10.99
CA VAL A 88 -5.87 -3.73 9.89
C VAL A 88 -5.15 -2.52 10.44
N ARG A 89 -4.04 -2.12 9.81
CA ARG A 89 -3.31 -0.90 10.13
C ARG A 89 -3.16 -0.06 8.88
N LEU A 90 -3.62 1.19 8.94
CA LEU A 90 -3.33 2.18 7.93
C LEU A 90 -1.96 2.77 8.21
N VAL A 91 -1.08 2.71 7.21
CA VAL A 91 0.25 3.33 7.30
C VAL A 91 0.10 4.84 7.10
N PRO A 92 0.90 5.67 7.80
CA PRO A 92 0.99 7.09 7.50
C PRO A 92 1.24 7.35 6.00
N ARG A 93 0.74 8.47 5.50
CA ARG A 93 0.88 8.85 4.08
C ARG A 93 2.36 8.93 3.71
N LEU A 94 2.74 8.25 2.64
CA LEU A 94 4.11 8.31 2.13
C LEU A 94 4.40 9.71 1.58
N ILE A 95 5.60 10.20 1.87
CA ILE A 95 6.14 11.44 1.31
C ILE A 95 7.26 11.05 0.35
N PHE A 96 7.11 11.40 -0.93
CA PHE A 96 8.15 11.17 -1.92
C PHE A 96 9.01 12.42 -2.08
N PHE A 97 10.31 12.24 -1.90
CA PHE A 97 11.31 13.22 -2.24
C PHE A 97 11.85 12.90 -3.63
N ARG A 98 11.45 13.71 -4.63
CA ARG A 98 12.04 13.62 -5.98
C ARG A 98 13.16 14.64 -6.08
N VAL A 99 14.37 14.15 -6.34
CA VAL A 99 15.55 14.98 -6.57
C VAL A 99 15.82 15.01 -8.08
N PHE A 100 15.89 16.21 -8.65
CA PHE A 100 16.40 16.43 -9.99
C PHE A 100 17.77 17.14 -9.90
N GLY A 101 18.82 16.55 -10.46
CA GLY A 101 20.21 17.02 -10.41
C GLY A 101 21.17 16.09 -9.67
N GLU A 102 22.34 16.59 -9.23
CA GLU A 102 23.32 15.85 -8.41
C GLU A 102 22.71 15.44 -7.06
N LYS A 103 22.32 14.18 -6.96
CA LYS A 103 21.66 13.58 -5.80
C LYS A 103 22.51 13.70 -4.53
N GLU A 104 23.81 13.43 -4.64
CA GLU A 104 24.76 13.41 -3.52
C GLU A 104 24.84 14.77 -2.84
N ARG A 105 24.84 15.85 -3.62
CA ARG A 105 24.85 17.22 -3.10
C ARG A 105 23.58 17.55 -2.34
N VAL A 106 22.41 17.14 -2.85
CA VAL A 106 21.12 17.42 -2.21
C VAL A 106 20.94 16.63 -0.92
N ILE A 107 21.32 15.34 -0.91
CA ILE A 107 21.29 14.53 0.32
C ILE A 107 22.24 15.08 1.37
N GLY A 108 23.46 15.46 0.98
CA GLY A 108 24.45 16.02 1.91
C GLY A 108 24.07 17.39 2.48
N GLN A 109 23.11 18.10 1.89
CA GLN A 109 22.53 19.31 2.46
C GLN A 109 21.46 18.99 3.50
N ILE A 110 20.60 17.99 3.24
CA ILE A 110 19.56 17.53 4.16
C ILE A 110 20.16 16.92 5.43
N GLU A 111 21.29 16.19 5.34
CA GLU A 111 21.95 15.62 6.52
C GLU A 111 22.53 16.68 7.48
N LYS A 112 22.69 17.93 7.02
CA LYS A 112 23.28 19.01 7.82
C LYS A 112 22.24 19.97 8.42
N ASP A 113 20.98 19.86 8.00
CA ASP A 113 19.82 20.57 8.55
C ASP A 113 19.07 19.69 9.55
#